data_AF-Q1DBN7-F1
#
_entry.id   AF-Q1DBN7-F1
#
_cell.length_a   1.000
_cell.length_b   1.000
_cell.length_c   1.000
_cell.angle_alpha   90.00
_cell.angle_beta   90.00
_cell.angle_gamma   90.00
#
_symmetry.space_group_name_H-M   'P 1'
#
loop_
_entity.id
_entity.type
_entity.pdbx_description
1 polymer ?
#
loop_
_entity_poly.entity_id
_entity_poly.type
_entity_poly.pdbx_seq_one_letter_code
_entity_poly.pdbx_strand_id
1 'polypeptide(L)'
;MAVKSSKVAKKATARPSTSKAARPSKAVAKSAAPKSKKATAKKSAAAPKATAARRKSPAAAAEPVLLSGGNPQIAKGYGDAPIRAYIKAMPGWKRDVGHRLDELIERTVPGVSKAVKWNSPMYGVEGQGWFLSVHCFTKYIKVAFFRGTSLRPIPPGASKSRDTRYLDIREDEPLDEAQFAAWVKQASRLPGERM
;
A
#
# COMPACT_ATOMS: atom_id res chain seq x y z
N MET A 1 30.79 -39.18 -47.57
CA MET A 1 30.06 -39.07 -48.86
C MET A 1 28.67 -38.47 -48.60
N ALA A 2 27.99 -38.02 -49.67
CA ALA A 2 26.56 -37.64 -49.83
C ALA A 2 25.66 -37.58 -48.57
N VAL A 3 24.99 -36.47 -48.18
CA VAL A 3 24.32 -35.34 -48.89
C VAL A 3 22.97 -35.68 -49.54
N LYS A 4 21.89 -35.16 -48.92
CA LYS A 4 20.61 -34.62 -49.47
C LYS A 4 19.65 -34.43 -48.27
N SER A 5 19.02 -33.30 -47.94
CA SER A 5 18.68 -32.03 -48.63
C SER A 5 17.57 -32.10 -49.69
N SER A 6 16.34 -31.76 -49.29
CA SER A 6 15.50 -30.69 -49.88
C SER A 6 14.25 -30.46 -48.99
N LYS A 7 13.79 -29.25 -48.63
CA LYS A 7 13.71 -27.91 -49.26
C LYS A 7 12.50 -27.72 -50.19
N VAL A 8 11.54 -26.91 -49.74
CA VAL A 8 10.69 -26.06 -50.61
C VAL A 8 10.53 -24.68 -49.94
N ALA A 9 10.53 -23.60 -50.73
CA ALA A 9 10.27 -22.24 -50.27
C ALA A 9 9.60 -21.39 -51.39
N LYS A 10 8.80 -20.39 -51.00
CA LYS A 10 8.21 -19.31 -51.82
C LYS A 10 8.22 -18.04 -50.93
N LYS A 11 8.70 -16.82 -51.25
CA LYS A 11 8.78 -15.98 -52.50
C LYS A 11 7.40 -15.54 -53.01
N ALA A 12 7.08 -14.26 -53.31
CA ALA A 12 7.83 -12.98 -53.31
C ALA A 12 6.93 -11.81 -52.73
N THR A 13 6.92 -10.48 -53.05
CA THR A 13 7.45 -9.67 -54.18
C THR A 13 7.86 -8.21 -53.77
N ALA A 14 7.16 -7.14 -54.23
CA ALA A 14 7.47 -5.69 -54.11
C ALA A 14 6.31 -4.93 -53.40
N ARG A 15 6.40 -3.70 -52.82
CA ARG A 15 7.00 -2.36 -53.17
C ARG A 15 6.07 -1.48 -54.11
N PRO A 16 6.18 -0.13 -54.18
CA PRO A 16 5.22 0.79 -53.50
C PRO A 16 4.63 2.00 -54.30
N SER A 17 3.63 2.70 -53.74
CA SER A 17 3.07 4.04 -54.15
C SER A 17 2.22 4.62 -52.98
N THR A 18 2.17 5.88 -52.51
CA THR A 18 2.13 7.31 -52.99
C THR A 18 0.73 7.93 -53.22
N SER A 19 0.23 8.75 -52.27
CA SER A 19 -0.63 9.97 -52.43
C SER A 19 -0.89 10.61 -51.04
N LYS A 20 -0.75 11.93 -50.74
CA LYS A 20 -1.56 13.12 -51.10
C LYS A 20 -3.02 13.01 -50.60
N ALA A 21 -3.65 13.92 -49.82
CA ALA A 21 -3.29 15.24 -49.24
C ALA A 21 -3.75 15.31 -47.73
N ALA A 22 -4.21 16.37 -47.02
CA ALA A 22 -4.59 17.78 -47.28
C ALA A 22 -4.58 18.66 -45.97
N ARG A 23 -4.99 19.93 -46.05
CA ARG A 23 -5.26 20.96 -44.98
C ARG A 23 -6.30 21.97 -45.53
N PRO A 24 -6.80 22.99 -44.79
CA PRO A 24 -7.35 23.02 -43.41
C PRO A 24 -8.64 23.90 -43.27
N SER A 25 -9.19 24.01 -42.06
CA SER A 25 -10.00 25.17 -41.59
C SER A 25 -9.44 25.61 -40.22
N LYS A 26 -9.09 26.87 -39.89
CA LYS A 26 -9.76 28.19 -39.95
C LYS A 26 -11.11 28.22 -39.22
N ALA A 27 -11.41 29.17 -38.31
CA ALA A 27 -10.58 30.19 -37.63
C ALA A 27 -11.34 30.80 -36.41
N VAL A 28 -10.62 31.49 -35.48
CA VAL A 28 -10.86 32.89 -34.96
C VAL A 28 -12.32 33.32 -34.63
N ALA A 29 -12.70 33.95 -33.48
CA ALA A 29 -11.96 34.88 -32.60
C ALA A 29 -12.51 35.04 -31.14
N LYS A 30 -11.69 35.68 -30.28
CA LYS A 30 -11.96 36.80 -29.33
C LYS A 30 -13.38 36.97 -28.74
N SER A 31 -13.59 36.95 -27.41
CA SER A 31 -13.19 37.93 -26.36
C SER A 31 -13.94 39.28 -26.37
N ALA A 32 -14.76 39.55 -25.33
CA ALA A 32 -14.98 40.86 -24.69
C ALA A 32 -15.99 40.76 -23.50
N ALA A 33 -16.06 41.80 -22.67
CA ALA A 33 -17.07 41.98 -21.61
C ALA A 33 -17.72 43.38 -21.71
N PRO A 34 -18.81 43.68 -20.97
CA PRO A 34 -19.06 45.04 -20.49
C PRO A 34 -19.41 45.15 -18.99
N LYS A 35 -19.58 46.38 -18.48
CA LYS A 35 -19.89 46.74 -17.07
C LYS A 35 -20.94 47.87 -16.99
N SER A 36 -21.53 48.06 -15.79
CA SER A 36 -22.23 49.28 -15.28
C SER A 36 -23.59 49.67 -15.91
N LYS A 37 -24.56 50.37 -15.28
CA LYS A 37 -24.86 51.03 -13.96
C LYS A 37 -26.41 50.92 -13.76
N LYS A 38 -27.07 50.71 -12.59
CA LYS A 38 -27.14 51.33 -11.23
C LYS A 38 -28.22 52.45 -11.04
N ALA A 39 -29.25 52.17 -10.20
CA ALA A 39 -30.15 53.12 -9.48
C ALA A 39 -30.87 52.37 -8.31
N THR A 40 -30.60 52.60 -7.00
CA THR A 40 -31.27 53.49 -5.99
C THR A 40 -32.68 53.05 -5.52
N ALA A 41 -33.07 53.06 -4.21
CA ALA A 41 -32.38 53.41 -2.93
C ALA A 41 -33.13 52.96 -1.64
N LYS A 42 -32.44 53.02 -0.47
CA LYS A 42 -32.94 52.92 0.95
C LYS A 42 -33.53 51.55 1.39
N LYS A 43 -33.60 51.16 2.68
CA LYS A 43 -33.26 51.81 3.99
C LYS A 43 -32.85 50.75 5.06
N SER A 44 -32.18 51.22 6.13
CA SER A 44 -32.09 50.60 7.49
C SER A 44 -31.28 49.32 7.69
N ALA A 45 -30.68 49.20 8.89
CA ALA A 45 -29.70 48.18 9.25
C ALA A 45 -30.26 47.06 10.14
N ALA A 46 -29.63 45.89 10.07
CA ALA A 46 -29.60 44.87 11.12
C ALA A 46 -28.21 44.19 11.11
N ALA A 47 -27.59 44.00 12.27
CA ALA A 47 -26.25 43.43 12.35
C ALA A 47 -26.29 41.88 12.30
N PRO A 48 -25.49 41.21 11.44
CA PRO A 48 -25.35 39.76 11.49
C PRO A 48 -24.59 39.37 12.75
N LYS A 49 -25.24 38.65 13.68
CA LYS A 49 -24.55 38.02 14.82
C LYS A 49 -23.47 37.09 14.29
N ALA A 50 -22.20 37.34 14.65
CA ALA A 50 -21.12 36.42 14.36
C ALA A 50 -21.34 35.12 15.14
N THR A 51 -21.82 34.08 14.46
CA THR A 51 -21.83 32.71 15.00
C THR A 51 -20.40 32.27 15.17
N ALA A 52 -19.89 32.36 16.40
CA ALA A 52 -18.54 31.97 16.75
C ALA A 52 -18.30 30.52 16.35
N ALA A 53 -17.56 30.30 15.26
CA ALA A 53 -17.22 28.98 14.77
C ALA A 53 -16.42 28.27 15.87
N ARG A 54 -17.06 27.32 16.56
CA ARG A 54 -16.48 26.58 17.68
C ARG A 54 -15.27 25.80 17.17
N ARG A 55 -14.08 26.41 17.26
CA ARG A 55 -12.80 25.75 17.02
C ARG A 55 -12.81 24.47 17.84
N LYS A 56 -12.80 23.32 17.16
CA LYS A 56 -12.66 22.03 17.84
C LYS A 56 -11.26 22.04 18.45
N SER A 57 -11.18 22.17 19.78
CA SER A 57 -9.97 21.84 20.52
C SER A 57 -9.48 20.46 20.07
N PRO A 58 -8.15 20.22 20.01
CA PRO A 58 -7.65 18.89 19.68
C PRO A 58 -8.27 17.91 20.67
N ALA A 59 -8.95 16.89 20.14
CA ALA A 59 -9.60 15.90 20.98
C ALA A 59 -8.52 15.21 21.83
N ALA A 60 -8.81 15.02 23.13
CA ALA A 60 -8.06 14.08 23.95
C ALA A 60 -8.00 12.74 23.19
N ALA A 61 -6.83 12.10 23.16
CA ALA A 61 -6.60 10.97 22.28
C ALA A 61 -7.56 9.82 22.64
N ALA A 62 -8.60 9.66 21.82
CA ALA A 62 -9.58 8.60 22.00
C ALA A 62 -8.88 7.24 21.96
N GLU A 63 -9.35 6.31 22.79
CA GLU A 63 -8.78 4.96 22.85
C GLU A 63 -8.85 4.29 21.47
N PRO A 64 -7.83 3.50 21.10
CA PRO A 64 -7.80 2.85 19.80
C PRO A 64 -8.97 1.87 19.66
N VAL A 65 -9.82 2.08 18.66
CA VAL A 65 -10.88 1.12 18.33
C VAL A 65 -10.23 -0.20 17.92
N LEU A 66 -10.62 -1.30 18.57
CA LEU A 66 -10.15 -2.64 18.25
C LEU A 66 -11.29 -3.47 17.66
N LEU A 67 -10.97 -4.29 16.65
CA LEU A 67 -11.86 -5.34 16.17
C LEU A 67 -11.93 -6.51 17.18
N SER A 68 -12.88 -7.41 16.97
CA SER A 68 -12.90 -8.71 17.67
C SER A 68 -11.56 -9.44 17.52
N GLY A 69 -11.09 -10.05 18.61
CA GLY A 69 -9.73 -10.60 18.70
C GLY A 69 -8.63 -9.57 19.03
N GLY A 70 -8.96 -8.28 19.22
CA GLY A 70 -8.02 -7.26 19.67
C GLY A 70 -7.15 -6.65 18.54
N ASN A 71 -7.58 -6.79 17.28
CA ASN A 71 -6.85 -6.25 16.13
C ASN A 71 -7.14 -4.74 15.94
N PRO A 72 -6.14 -3.83 15.98
CA PRO A 72 -6.35 -2.39 15.87
C PRO A 72 -7.07 -1.95 14.59
N GLN A 73 -8.21 -1.25 14.72
CA GLN A 73 -9.01 -0.82 13.57
C GLN A 73 -8.39 0.42 12.90
N ILE A 74 -7.75 0.23 11.74
CA ILE A 74 -7.02 1.26 11.01
C ILE A 74 -7.45 1.23 9.54
N ALA A 75 -7.81 2.41 9.02
CA ALA A 75 -8.24 2.58 7.63
C ALA A 75 -7.11 2.19 6.65
N LYS A 76 -7.51 1.74 5.44
CA LYS A 76 -6.54 1.40 4.37
C LYS A 76 -5.67 2.62 4.05
N GLY A 77 -4.36 2.44 4.07
CA GLY A 77 -3.38 3.49 3.77
C GLY A 77 -2.03 2.90 3.34
N TYR A 78 -1.16 3.77 2.81
CA TYR A 78 0.19 3.41 2.34
C TYR A 78 1.25 4.27 3.05
N GLY A 79 2.50 3.79 3.10
CA GLY A 79 3.61 4.43 3.82
C GLY A 79 3.56 4.21 5.34
N ASP A 80 4.40 4.95 6.07
CA ASP A 80 4.61 4.76 7.52
C ASP A 80 3.44 5.21 8.40
N ALA A 81 2.74 6.28 8.03
CA ALA A 81 1.68 6.87 8.84
C ALA A 81 0.62 5.84 9.31
N PRO A 82 0.03 4.99 8.45
CA PRO A 82 -0.92 3.96 8.89
C PRO A 82 -0.27 2.83 9.70
N ILE A 83 1.00 2.48 9.46
CA ILE A 83 1.73 1.46 10.24
C ILE A 83 1.98 1.98 11.66
N ARG A 84 2.51 3.21 11.80
CA ARG A 84 2.75 3.86 13.09
C ARG A 84 1.44 4.09 13.84
N ALA A 85 0.34 4.38 13.15
CA ALA A 85 -0.99 4.44 13.75
C ALA A 85 -1.47 3.06 14.25
N TYR A 86 -1.25 1.99 13.48
CA TYR A 86 -1.55 0.62 13.91
C TYR A 86 -0.74 0.21 15.14
N ILE A 87 0.59 0.42 15.13
CA ILE A 87 1.46 0.08 16.27
C ILE A 87 1.09 0.90 17.51
N LYS A 88 0.82 2.20 17.36
CA LYS A 88 0.30 3.05 18.44
C LYS A 88 -1.07 2.58 18.97
N ALA A 89 -1.80 1.76 18.22
CA ALA A 89 -3.09 1.20 18.58
C ALA A 89 -3.01 -0.27 19.08
N MET A 90 -1.86 -0.95 18.99
CA MET A 90 -1.69 -2.33 19.48
C MET A 90 -1.81 -2.40 21.03
N PRO A 91 -2.52 -3.40 21.58
CA PRO A 91 -2.79 -3.48 23.02
C PRO A 91 -1.68 -4.18 23.81
N GLY A 92 -1.27 -3.57 24.94
CA GLY A 92 -0.24 -4.10 25.85
C GLY A 92 1.11 -4.32 25.15
N TRP A 93 1.83 -5.37 25.58
CA TRP A 93 3.12 -5.84 25.04
C TRP A 93 3.19 -5.92 23.51
N LYS A 94 2.05 -6.10 22.84
CA LYS A 94 1.98 -6.23 21.38
C LYS A 94 2.45 -4.95 20.67
N ARG A 95 2.36 -3.81 21.34
CA ARG A 95 2.91 -2.52 20.90
C ARG A 95 4.43 -2.56 20.73
N ASP A 96 5.13 -3.09 21.72
CA ASP A 96 6.59 -3.04 21.79
C ASP A 96 7.18 -4.07 20.82
N VAL A 97 6.56 -5.25 20.73
CA VAL A 97 6.84 -6.22 19.65
C VAL A 97 6.49 -5.64 18.29
N GLY A 98 5.38 -4.90 18.16
CA GLY A 98 5.00 -4.21 16.92
C GLY A 98 6.03 -3.17 16.45
N HIS A 99 6.55 -2.35 17.36
CA HIS A 99 7.66 -1.44 17.10
C HIS A 99 8.92 -2.19 16.67
N ARG A 100 9.28 -3.28 17.38
CA ARG A 100 10.51 -4.03 17.09
C ARG A 100 10.43 -4.78 15.76
N LEU A 101 9.26 -5.29 15.37
CA LEU A 101 9.03 -5.88 14.06
C LEU A 101 9.20 -4.85 12.92
N ASP A 102 8.62 -3.64 13.05
CA ASP A 102 8.75 -2.57 12.04
C ASP A 102 10.23 -2.16 11.88
N GLU A 103 10.94 -1.92 12.99
CA GLU A 103 12.37 -1.61 13.00
C GLU A 103 13.22 -2.73 12.38
N LEU A 104 12.98 -3.99 12.75
CA LEU A 104 13.68 -5.14 12.18
C LEU A 104 13.44 -5.26 10.67
N ILE A 105 12.23 -4.96 10.18
CA ILE A 105 11.92 -4.98 8.74
C ILE A 105 12.60 -3.82 8.02
N GLU A 106 12.52 -2.58 8.53
CA GLU A 106 13.18 -1.40 7.96
C GLU A 106 14.70 -1.59 7.82
N ARG A 107 15.38 -2.04 8.89
CA ARG A 107 16.83 -2.28 8.89
C ARG A 107 17.24 -3.40 7.94
N THR A 108 16.38 -4.42 7.77
CA THR A 108 16.66 -5.57 6.91
C THR A 108 16.39 -5.29 5.43
N VAL A 109 15.42 -4.41 5.14
CA VAL A 109 14.98 -4.04 3.79
C VAL A 109 14.84 -2.52 3.70
N PRO A 110 15.95 -1.78 3.51
CA PRO A 110 15.91 -0.34 3.28
C PRO A 110 14.99 0.00 2.09
N GLY A 111 14.06 0.94 2.28
CA GLY A 111 13.06 1.27 1.26
C GLY A 111 11.87 0.30 1.16
N VAL A 112 11.65 -0.56 2.17
CA VAL A 112 10.48 -1.45 2.25
C VAL A 112 9.16 -0.70 1.98
N SER A 113 8.35 -1.22 1.05
CA SER A 113 7.01 -0.69 0.79
C SER A 113 6.08 -1.10 1.92
N LYS A 114 5.43 -0.12 2.57
CA LYS A 114 4.50 -0.35 3.69
C LYS A 114 3.06 0.03 3.35
N ALA A 115 2.10 -0.69 3.92
CA ALA A 115 0.68 -0.34 3.88
C ALA A 115 -0.11 -0.97 5.04
N VAL A 116 -1.27 -0.41 5.38
CA VAL A 116 -2.34 -1.14 6.08
C VAL A 116 -3.41 -1.49 5.08
N LYS A 117 -3.76 -2.77 4.97
CA LYS A 117 -4.75 -3.31 4.04
C LYS A 117 -5.53 -4.43 4.73
N TRP A 118 -6.85 -4.49 4.51
CA TRP A 118 -7.77 -5.40 5.25
C TRP A 118 -7.46 -5.41 6.76
N ASN A 119 -7.31 -4.21 7.33
CA ASN A 119 -7.03 -3.99 8.74
C ASN A 119 -5.77 -4.70 9.28
N SER A 120 -4.76 -4.89 8.43
CA SER A 120 -3.52 -5.61 8.74
C SER A 120 -2.32 -4.86 8.13
N PRO A 121 -1.22 -4.60 8.87
CA PRO A 121 0.06 -4.18 8.30
C PRO A 121 0.55 -5.15 7.21
N MET A 122 1.08 -4.60 6.13
CA MET A 122 1.69 -5.32 5.00
C MET A 122 3.02 -4.67 4.62
N TYR A 123 4.00 -5.51 4.33
CA TYR A 123 5.36 -5.14 3.97
C TYR A 123 5.74 -5.83 2.64
N GLY A 124 6.38 -5.08 1.75
CA GLY A 124 6.62 -5.47 0.38
C GLY A 124 7.84 -4.79 -0.23
N VAL A 125 8.11 -5.10 -1.49
CA VAL A 125 9.12 -4.41 -2.31
C VAL A 125 8.41 -3.84 -3.53
N GLU A 126 8.74 -2.60 -3.91
CA GLU A 126 8.08 -1.91 -5.01
C GLU A 126 8.23 -2.69 -6.33
N GLY A 127 7.15 -2.78 -7.09
CA GLY A 127 7.05 -3.62 -8.30
C GLY A 127 7.00 -5.14 -8.05
N GLN A 128 7.51 -5.64 -6.93
CA GLN A 128 7.57 -7.08 -6.60
C GLN A 128 6.38 -7.58 -5.75
N GLY A 129 5.66 -6.68 -5.09
CA GLY A 129 4.48 -7.00 -4.28
C GLY A 129 4.79 -7.22 -2.80
N TRP A 130 3.83 -7.80 -2.07
CA TRP A 130 3.90 -7.97 -0.62
C TRP A 130 4.54 -9.31 -0.25
N PHE A 131 5.48 -9.33 0.69
CA PHE A 131 6.13 -10.57 1.16
C PHE A 131 5.71 -10.97 2.59
N LEU A 132 5.25 -10.01 3.39
CA LEU A 132 4.87 -10.21 4.80
C LEU A 132 3.61 -9.41 5.17
N SER A 133 2.77 -9.97 6.05
CA SER A 133 1.75 -9.20 6.80
C SER A 133 1.75 -9.54 8.30
N VAL A 134 1.15 -8.66 9.11
CA VAL A 134 1.04 -8.80 10.57
C VAL A 134 -0.43 -8.67 10.98
N HIS A 135 -0.87 -9.42 11.99
CA HIS A 135 -2.23 -9.35 12.55
C HIS A 135 -2.21 -9.67 14.05
N CYS A 136 -2.89 -8.85 14.87
CA CYS A 136 -3.04 -9.14 16.30
C CYS A 136 -4.21 -10.10 16.56
N PHE A 137 -3.98 -11.13 17.35
CA PHE A 137 -4.99 -11.97 17.98
C PHE A 137 -4.90 -11.78 19.51
N THR A 138 -5.94 -12.16 20.25
CA THR A 138 -6.04 -11.91 21.71
C THR A 138 -4.77 -12.33 22.47
N LYS A 139 -4.24 -13.51 22.13
CA LYS A 139 -3.12 -14.17 22.83
C LYS A 139 -1.77 -14.12 22.11
N TYR A 140 -1.70 -13.65 20.86
CA TYR A 140 -0.47 -13.70 20.06
C TYR A 140 -0.50 -12.71 18.88
N ILE A 141 0.66 -12.41 18.31
CA ILE A 141 0.78 -11.68 17.04
C ILE A 141 1.08 -12.71 15.95
N LYS A 142 0.26 -12.75 14.89
CA LYS A 142 0.51 -13.58 13.71
C LYS A 142 1.29 -12.77 12.69
N VAL A 143 2.48 -13.21 12.34
CA VAL A 143 3.20 -12.78 11.14
C VAL A 143 2.97 -13.82 10.04
N ALA A 144 2.58 -13.39 8.85
CA ALA A 144 2.38 -14.25 7.69
C ALA A 144 3.46 -13.97 6.64
N PHE A 145 4.27 -14.98 6.31
CA PHE A 145 5.21 -14.96 5.19
C PHE A 145 4.54 -15.63 3.99
N PHE A 146 4.22 -14.87 2.93
CA PHE A 146 3.38 -15.39 1.84
C PHE A 146 4.03 -16.52 1.04
N ARG A 147 5.37 -16.46 0.86
CA ARG A 147 6.23 -17.54 0.30
C ARG A 147 6.96 -18.33 1.40
N GLY A 148 6.34 -18.49 2.56
CA GLY A 148 6.92 -19.10 3.76
C GLY A 148 7.55 -20.50 3.57
N THR A 149 7.04 -21.33 2.66
CA THR A 149 7.62 -22.65 2.34
C THR A 149 9.01 -22.59 1.69
N SER A 150 9.32 -21.49 1.00
CA SER A 150 10.61 -21.26 0.35
C SER A 150 11.70 -20.80 1.33
N LEU A 151 11.34 -20.39 2.54
CA LEU A 151 12.27 -19.88 3.54
C LEU A 151 13.04 -21.01 4.25
N ARG A 152 14.22 -20.70 4.77
CA ARG A 152 15.07 -21.62 5.54
C ARG A 152 15.49 -21.01 6.89
N PRO A 153 15.24 -21.69 8.02
CA PRO A 153 14.25 -22.78 8.20
C PRO A 153 12.84 -22.35 7.76
N ILE A 154 11.90 -23.29 7.64
CA ILE A 154 10.51 -22.96 7.31
C ILE A 154 9.81 -22.45 8.58
N PRO A 155 9.09 -21.30 8.57
CA PRO A 155 8.34 -20.84 9.74
C PRO A 155 7.30 -21.88 10.18
N PRO A 156 7.14 -22.12 11.50
CA PRO A 156 6.49 -23.32 12.02
C PRO A 156 4.97 -23.39 11.78
N GLY A 157 4.29 -22.24 11.67
CA GLY A 157 2.85 -22.19 11.52
C GLY A 157 2.39 -22.61 10.12
N ALA A 158 1.71 -23.74 10.00
CA ALA A 158 1.08 -24.18 8.75
C ALA A 158 -0.06 -23.24 8.30
N SER A 159 -0.30 -23.16 6.99
CA SER A 159 -1.44 -22.45 6.39
C SER A 159 -2.27 -23.37 5.51
N LYS A 160 -3.54 -23.00 5.29
CA LYS A 160 -4.39 -23.56 4.22
C LYS A 160 -3.93 -23.12 2.83
N SER A 161 -3.22 -21.99 2.74
CA SER A 161 -2.48 -21.60 1.52
C SER A 161 -1.23 -22.47 1.41
N ARG A 162 -0.99 -23.04 0.22
CA ARG A 162 0.13 -23.96 -0.04
C ARG A 162 1.48 -23.35 0.36
N ASP A 163 1.72 -22.12 -0.08
CA ASP A 163 3.03 -21.43 0.01
C ASP A 163 3.23 -20.66 1.32
N THR A 164 2.15 -20.22 1.95
CA THR A 164 2.21 -19.32 3.12
C THR A 164 2.57 -20.06 4.40
N ARG A 165 3.39 -19.46 5.26
CA ARG A 165 3.63 -19.94 6.63
C ARG A 165 3.57 -18.80 7.63
N TYR A 166 3.31 -19.15 8.89
CA TYR A 166 3.15 -18.21 9.99
C TYR A 166 4.25 -18.33 11.03
N LEU A 167 4.54 -17.20 11.68
CA LEU A 167 5.17 -17.12 12.99
C LEU A 167 4.13 -16.51 13.94
N ASP A 168 3.77 -17.24 15.00
CA ASP A 168 2.85 -16.76 16.04
C ASP A 168 3.67 -16.40 17.28
N ILE A 169 3.88 -15.11 17.52
CA ILE A 169 4.68 -14.56 18.62
C ILE A 169 3.79 -14.41 19.85
N ARG A 170 4.24 -14.91 21.01
CA ARG A 170 3.50 -14.84 22.29
C ARG A 170 4.11 -13.79 23.24
N GLU A 171 3.52 -13.68 24.43
CA GLU A 171 3.88 -12.70 25.46
C GLU A 171 5.06 -13.17 26.32
N ASP A 172 5.16 -14.49 26.46
CA ASP A 172 6.07 -15.30 27.26
C ASP A 172 7.20 -15.95 26.43
N GLU A 173 7.13 -15.85 25.09
CA GLU A 173 8.15 -16.36 24.16
C GLU A 173 9.01 -15.20 23.62
N PRO A 174 10.34 -15.18 23.84
CA PRO A 174 11.21 -14.14 23.29
C PRO A 174 11.30 -14.24 21.77
N LEU A 175 11.23 -13.10 21.09
CA LEU A 175 11.41 -13.03 19.64
C LEU A 175 12.88 -13.30 19.27
N ASP A 176 13.14 -14.38 18.53
CA ASP A 176 14.41 -14.55 17.83
C ASP A 176 14.51 -13.55 16.67
N GLU A 177 15.09 -12.38 16.98
CA GLU A 177 15.27 -11.28 16.03
C GLU A 177 16.21 -11.64 14.87
N ALA A 178 17.20 -12.50 15.12
CA ALA A 178 18.17 -12.91 14.12
C ALA A 178 17.51 -13.84 13.09
N GLN A 179 16.73 -14.83 13.55
CA GLN A 179 15.93 -15.68 12.69
C GLN A 179 14.81 -14.90 11.99
N PHE A 180 14.17 -13.95 12.67
CA PHE A 180 13.17 -13.08 12.06
C PHE A 180 13.76 -12.22 10.92
N ALA A 181 14.88 -11.55 11.16
CA ALA A 181 15.60 -10.78 10.13
C ALA A 181 16.08 -11.68 8.98
N ALA A 182 16.56 -12.89 9.27
CA ALA A 182 16.94 -13.87 8.26
C ALA A 182 15.74 -14.30 7.38
N TRP A 183 14.53 -14.43 7.95
CA TRP A 183 13.30 -14.70 7.19
C TRP A 183 12.86 -13.50 6.37
N VAL A 184 12.87 -12.28 6.92
CA VAL A 184 12.53 -11.04 6.19
C VAL A 184 13.47 -10.84 4.98
N LYS A 185 14.78 -11.05 5.17
CA LYS A 185 15.82 -10.95 4.13
C LYS A 185 15.68 -12.01 3.02
N GLN A 186 15.11 -13.16 3.32
CA GLN A 186 14.78 -14.18 2.33
C GLN A 186 13.47 -13.85 1.61
N ALA A 187 12.42 -13.47 2.35
CA ALA A 187 11.09 -13.18 1.81
C ALA A 187 11.09 -11.97 0.85
N SER A 188 11.87 -10.93 1.13
CA SER A 188 12.01 -9.75 0.26
C SER A 188 12.73 -10.01 -1.07
N ARG A 189 13.31 -11.20 -1.26
CA ARG A 189 13.97 -11.64 -2.50
C ARG A 189 13.11 -12.58 -3.35
N LEU A 190 11.90 -12.91 -2.89
CA LEU A 190 10.96 -13.80 -3.57
C LEU A 190 9.82 -13.00 -4.21
N PRO A 191 9.21 -13.48 -5.31
CA PRO A 191 8.02 -12.84 -5.88
C PRO A 191 6.89 -12.76 -4.86
N GLY A 192 6.54 -11.53 -4.50
CA GLY A 192 5.49 -11.22 -3.52
C GLY A 192 4.10 -11.52 -4.06
N GLU A 193 3.10 -11.34 -3.20
CA GLU A 193 1.71 -11.42 -3.58
C GLU A 193 1.20 -10.10 -4.16
N ARG A 194 0.41 -10.20 -5.24
CA ARG A 194 -0.22 -9.06 -5.90
C ARG A 194 -1.59 -8.82 -5.27
N MET A 195 -1.60 -7.94 -4.26
CA MET A 195 -2.76 -7.53 -3.49
C MET A 195 -2.93 -6.02 -3.50
#